data_AF-A0A8D8Q428-F1
#
_entry.id   AF-A0A8D8Q428-F1
#
_cell.length_a   1.000
_cell.length_b   1.000
_cell.length_c   1.000
_cell.angle_alpha   90.00
_cell.angle_beta   90.00
_cell.angle_gamma   90.00
#
_symmetry.space_group_name_H-M   'P 1'
#
loop_
_entity.id
_entity.type
_entity.pdbx_description
1 polymer ?
#
loop_
_entity_poly.entity_id
_entity_poly.type
_entity_poly.pdbx_seq_one_letter_code
_entity_poly.pdbx_strand_id
1 'polypeptide(L)'
;MITTTKESEDPALRTIGTRWQGYVDEGKFSVETDEFWTLSSDFDKMKTERPTLYKKLGESALVIIKGDLNYRKLVADINRPYTTPFSKAIGSFHPNKLLSLRTMKCDVAAGLLPGQAEKCAAIHPNWIITGEFATIQFDGPSNA
;
A
#
# COMPACT_ATOMS: atom_id res chain seq x y z
N MET A 1 -8.04 -17.21 7.84
CA MET A 1 -8.71 -16.03 8.42
C MET A 1 -10.23 -16.13 8.23
N ILE A 2 -10.75 -16.17 6.99
CA ILE A 2 -12.20 -16.29 6.75
C ILE A 2 -12.81 -17.52 7.47
N THR A 3 -12.20 -18.70 7.33
CA THR A 3 -12.63 -19.94 8.00
C THR A 3 -12.72 -19.77 9.51
N THR A 4 -11.62 -19.34 10.15
CA THR A 4 -11.57 -19.10 11.60
C THR A 4 -12.61 -18.07 12.07
N THR A 5 -12.82 -16.98 11.31
CA THR A 5 -13.83 -15.97 11.64
C THR A 5 -15.25 -16.51 11.51
N LYS A 6 -15.51 -17.34 10.49
CA LYS A 6 -16.81 -18.00 10.26
C LYS A 6 -17.13 -19.03 11.35
N GLU A 7 -16.13 -19.72 11.87
CA GLU A 7 -16.27 -20.76 12.91
C GLU A 7 -16.24 -20.19 14.34
N SER A 8 -16.13 -18.87 14.49
CA SER A 8 -16.09 -18.22 15.80
C SER A 8 -17.36 -18.45 16.60
N GLU A 9 -17.24 -18.61 17.92
CA GLU A 9 -18.37 -18.64 18.86
C GLU A 9 -19.08 -17.28 18.94
N ASP A 10 -18.35 -16.18 18.74
CA ASP A 10 -18.91 -14.83 18.68
C ASP A 10 -19.88 -14.69 17.48
N PRO A 11 -21.17 -14.39 17.72
CA PRO A 11 -22.16 -14.27 16.66
C PRO A 11 -21.85 -13.20 15.61
N ALA A 12 -21.23 -12.09 16.00
CA ALA A 12 -20.87 -11.01 15.09
C ALA A 12 -19.72 -11.45 14.16
N LEU A 13 -18.70 -12.12 14.71
CA LEU A 13 -17.60 -12.67 13.91
C LEU A 13 -18.09 -13.73 12.93
N ARG A 14 -18.92 -14.68 13.40
CA ARG A 14 -19.51 -15.71 12.53
C ARG A 14 -20.33 -15.13 11.39
N THR A 15 -21.10 -14.08 11.66
CA THR A 15 -21.88 -13.36 10.65
C THR A 15 -20.98 -12.75 9.57
N ILE A 16 -19.91 -12.08 9.98
CA ILE A 16 -18.95 -11.47 9.06
C ILE A 16 -18.19 -12.53 8.26
N GLY A 17 -17.72 -13.60 8.90
CA GLY A 17 -16.99 -14.69 8.25
C GLY A 17 -17.85 -15.43 7.22
N THR A 18 -19.12 -15.67 7.54
CA THR A 18 -20.09 -16.26 6.59
C THR A 18 -20.28 -15.36 5.38
N ARG A 19 -20.45 -14.05 5.59
CA ARG A 19 -20.60 -13.08 4.50
C ARG A 19 -19.36 -13.00 3.62
N TRP A 20 -18.17 -12.97 4.20
CA TRP A 20 -16.91 -12.98 3.43
C TRP A 20 -16.73 -14.25 2.61
N GLN A 21 -17.11 -15.41 3.17
CA GLN A 21 -17.11 -16.65 2.40
C GLN A 21 -18.05 -16.56 1.20
N GLY A 22 -19.27 -16.05 1.38
CA GLY A 22 -20.20 -15.82 0.27
C GLY A 22 -19.62 -14.91 -0.82
N TYR A 23 -18.87 -13.85 -0.46
CA TYR A 23 -18.19 -13.01 -1.44
C TYR A 23 -17.11 -13.74 -2.23
N VAL A 24 -16.40 -14.70 -1.61
CA VAL A 24 -15.44 -15.54 -2.33
C VAL A 24 -16.17 -16.51 -3.25
N ASP A 25 -17.22 -17.18 -2.76
CA ASP A 25 -17.99 -18.16 -3.51
C ASP A 25 -18.69 -17.53 -4.74
N GLU A 26 -19.15 -16.28 -4.62
CA GLU A 26 -19.76 -15.48 -5.70
C GLU A 26 -18.73 -14.78 -6.61
N GLY A 27 -17.42 -14.91 -6.34
CA GLY A 27 -16.36 -14.27 -7.13
C GLY A 27 -16.25 -12.75 -6.96
N LYS A 28 -16.89 -12.17 -5.93
CA LYS A 28 -16.76 -10.74 -5.56
C LYS A 28 -15.40 -10.45 -4.92
N PHE A 29 -14.89 -11.41 -4.14
CA PHE A 29 -13.53 -11.40 -3.61
C PHE A 29 -12.71 -12.48 -4.31
N SER A 30 -11.56 -12.11 -4.84
CA SER A 30 -10.53 -13.05 -5.29
C SER A 30 -9.29 -12.92 -4.41
N VAL A 31 -8.64 -14.05 -4.15
CA VAL A 31 -7.30 -14.09 -3.55
C VAL A 31 -6.34 -14.54 -4.63
N GLU A 32 -5.31 -13.74 -4.85
CA GLU A 32 -4.37 -13.96 -5.93
C GLU A 32 -2.95 -13.93 -5.42
N THR A 33 -2.10 -14.71 -6.07
CA THR A 33 -0.69 -14.82 -5.75
C THR A 33 0.13 -14.54 -6.99
N ASP A 34 1.23 -13.82 -6.82
CA ASP A 34 2.24 -13.61 -7.85
C ASP A 34 3.60 -13.59 -7.16
N GLU A 35 4.61 -14.21 -7.77
CA GLU A 35 5.98 -14.27 -7.23
C GLU A 35 6.58 -12.87 -7.06
N PHE A 36 6.16 -11.89 -7.87
CA PHE A 36 6.66 -10.51 -7.79
C PHE A 36 6.60 -9.93 -6.39
N TRP A 37 5.54 -10.26 -5.64
CA TRP A 37 5.33 -9.75 -4.30
C TRP A 37 6.44 -10.15 -3.34
N THR A 38 7.10 -11.29 -3.60
CA THR A 38 8.19 -11.84 -2.77
C THR A 38 9.59 -11.67 -3.37
N LEU A 39 9.72 -11.12 -4.58
CA LEU A 39 11.02 -10.72 -5.14
C LEU A 39 11.61 -9.51 -4.41
N SER A 40 12.92 -9.29 -4.55
CA SER A 40 13.59 -8.07 -4.06
C SER A 40 13.28 -6.82 -4.91
N SER A 41 12.62 -6.99 -6.06
CA SER A 41 12.24 -5.90 -6.95
C SER A 41 11.29 -4.90 -6.28
N ASP A 42 11.61 -3.62 -6.46
CA ASP A 42 10.70 -2.50 -6.24
C ASP A 42 9.56 -2.51 -7.29
N PHE A 43 8.51 -1.73 -7.05
CA PHE A 43 7.34 -1.73 -7.93
C PHE A 43 7.58 -1.03 -9.28
N ASP A 44 8.56 -0.14 -9.37
CA ASP A 44 8.93 0.55 -10.63
C ASP A 44 9.29 -0.47 -11.73
N LYS A 45 9.92 -1.58 -11.34
CA LYS A 45 10.29 -2.68 -12.25
C LYS A 45 9.13 -3.60 -12.65
N MET A 46 7.94 -3.48 -12.04
CA MET A 46 6.84 -4.41 -12.31
C MET A 46 6.42 -4.41 -13.79
N LYS A 47 6.43 -3.23 -14.43
CA LYS A 47 6.02 -3.08 -15.82
C LYS A 47 6.90 -3.88 -16.79
N THR A 48 8.18 -4.04 -16.48
CA THR A 48 9.15 -4.76 -17.31
C THR A 48 9.30 -6.22 -16.88
N GLU A 49 9.36 -6.50 -15.57
CA GLU A 49 9.60 -7.84 -15.05
C GLU A 49 8.33 -8.70 -14.99
N ARG A 50 7.16 -8.09 -14.74
CA ARG A 50 5.86 -8.77 -14.58
C ARG A 50 4.72 -7.99 -15.26
N PRO A 51 4.78 -7.83 -16.60
CA PRO A 51 3.83 -7.00 -17.36
C PRO A 51 2.37 -7.47 -17.24
N THR A 52 2.12 -8.76 -17.08
CA THR A 52 0.77 -9.33 -16.88
C THR A 52 0.14 -8.82 -15.59
N LEU A 53 0.90 -8.84 -14.48
CA LEU A 53 0.47 -8.29 -13.20
C LEU A 53 0.24 -6.78 -13.29
N TYR A 54 1.18 -6.04 -13.89
CA TYR A 54 1.04 -4.60 -14.07
C TYR A 54 -0.23 -4.25 -14.85
N LYS A 55 -0.52 -4.95 -15.96
CA LYS A 55 -1.73 -4.76 -16.74
C LYS A 55 -2.98 -5.03 -15.92
N LYS A 56 -2.99 -6.12 -15.15
CA LYS A 56 -4.13 -6.48 -14.28
C LYS A 56 -4.42 -5.42 -13.22
N LEU A 57 -3.38 -4.86 -12.58
CA LEU A 57 -3.54 -3.73 -11.67
C LEU A 57 -4.13 -2.51 -12.39
N GLY A 58 -3.76 -2.30 -13.67
CA GLY A 58 -4.30 -1.24 -14.51
C GLY A 58 -5.80 -1.35 -14.81
N GLU A 59 -6.38 -2.55 -14.73
CA GLU A 59 -7.83 -2.77 -14.92
C GLU A 59 -8.65 -2.40 -13.66
N SER A 60 -7.99 -2.15 -12.53
CA SER A 60 -8.65 -1.82 -11.26
C SER A 60 -9.11 -0.36 -11.20
N ALA A 61 -10.27 -0.09 -10.59
CA ALA A 61 -10.72 1.28 -10.34
C ALA A 61 -9.86 2.03 -9.31
N LEU A 62 -9.25 1.29 -8.37
CA LEU A 62 -8.33 1.78 -7.35
C LEU A 62 -7.42 0.64 -6.88
N VAL A 63 -6.12 0.90 -6.81
CA VAL A 63 -5.12 -0.01 -6.22
C VAL A 63 -4.76 0.49 -4.82
N ILE A 64 -5.01 -0.33 -3.79
CA ILE A 64 -4.68 0.03 -2.40
C ILE A 64 -3.43 -0.72 -1.94
N ILE A 65 -2.38 0.02 -1.63
CA ILE A 65 -1.11 -0.49 -1.13
C ILE A 65 -1.07 -0.35 0.39
N LYS A 66 -0.97 -1.47 1.11
CA LYS A 66 -1.05 -1.51 2.57
C LYS A 66 0.32 -1.73 3.23
N GLY A 67 0.62 -0.91 4.23
CA GLY A 67 1.71 -1.16 5.16
C GLY A 67 3.09 -0.71 4.67
N ASP A 68 4.06 -0.82 5.56
CA ASP A 68 5.38 -0.21 5.42
C ASP A 68 6.26 -0.89 4.35
N LEU A 69 6.31 -2.23 4.31
CA LEU A 69 7.09 -2.95 3.30
C LEU A 69 6.63 -2.62 1.87
N ASN A 70 5.32 -2.58 1.65
CA ASN A 70 4.81 -2.24 0.32
C ASN A 70 5.08 -0.77 -0.02
N TYR A 71 5.07 0.14 0.97
CA TYR A 71 5.48 1.52 0.75
C TYR A 71 6.95 1.61 0.34
N ARG A 72 7.83 0.87 1.00
CA ARG A 72 9.26 0.81 0.66
C ARG A 72 9.49 0.32 -0.75
N LYS A 73 8.83 -0.78 -1.16
CA LYS A 73 8.85 -1.25 -2.56
C LYS A 73 8.29 -0.21 -3.54
N LEU A 74 7.27 0.54 -3.11
CA LEU A 74 6.64 1.57 -3.93
C LEU A 74 7.57 2.76 -4.19
N VAL A 75 8.38 3.19 -3.20
CA VAL A 75 9.34 4.30 -3.33
C VAL A 75 10.79 3.84 -3.57
N ALA A 76 10.96 2.59 -3.96
CA ALA A 76 12.23 1.90 -4.19
C ALA A 76 13.23 1.87 -3.01
N ASP A 77 12.74 2.09 -1.78
CA ASP A 77 13.55 2.10 -0.55
C ASP A 77 14.75 3.07 -0.59
N ILE A 78 14.60 4.19 -1.30
CA ILE A 78 15.66 5.19 -1.50
C ILE A 78 15.50 6.33 -0.49
N ASN A 79 16.61 6.71 0.15
CA ASN A 79 16.67 7.89 1.01
C ASN A 79 16.68 9.18 0.17
N ARG A 80 15.48 9.64 -0.22
CA ARG A 80 15.24 10.92 -0.90
C ARG A 80 14.84 11.99 0.12
N PRO A 81 14.98 13.30 -0.20
CA PRO A 81 14.38 14.34 0.62
C PRO A 81 12.89 14.04 0.84
N TYR A 82 12.40 14.15 2.09
CA TYR A 82 11.01 13.83 2.42
C TYR A 82 9.98 14.68 1.66
N THR A 83 10.40 15.83 1.16
CA THR A 83 9.61 16.74 0.33
C THR A 83 9.54 16.33 -1.14
N THR A 84 10.24 15.26 -1.55
CA THR A 84 10.16 14.73 -2.91
C THR A 84 8.70 14.39 -3.24
N PRO A 85 8.10 14.92 -4.31
CA PRO A 85 6.71 14.63 -4.65
C PRO A 85 6.43 13.13 -4.70
N PHE A 86 5.31 12.69 -4.13
CA PHE A 86 4.96 11.26 -4.05
C PHE A 86 4.94 10.60 -5.43
N SER A 87 4.30 11.25 -6.41
CA SER A 87 4.26 10.80 -7.82
C SER A 87 5.65 10.61 -8.44
N LYS A 88 6.64 11.42 -8.05
CA LYS A 88 8.03 11.29 -8.50
C LYS A 88 8.76 10.16 -7.75
N ALA A 89 8.44 9.95 -6.47
CA ALA A 89 9.07 8.94 -5.65
C ALA A 89 8.70 7.52 -6.07
N ILE A 90 7.50 7.32 -6.63
CA ILE A 90 7.02 6.00 -7.10
C ILE A 90 7.50 5.60 -8.50
N GLY A 91 8.36 6.42 -9.12
CA GLY A 91 8.99 6.10 -10.40
C GLY A 91 7.99 6.10 -11.57
N SER A 92 7.95 4.99 -12.29
CA SER A 92 7.04 4.72 -13.41
C SER A 92 5.86 3.82 -13.02
N PHE A 93 5.73 3.46 -11.74
CA PHE A 93 4.66 2.61 -11.24
C PHE A 93 3.33 3.36 -11.12
N HIS A 94 2.70 3.61 -12.27
CA HIS A 94 1.38 4.23 -12.38
C HIS A 94 0.42 3.29 -13.12
N PRO A 95 0.09 2.11 -12.57
CA PRO A 95 -0.81 1.17 -13.25
C PRO A 95 -2.24 1.75 -13.37
N ASN A 96 -2.73 2.40 -12.32
CA ASN A 96 -3.99 3.16 -12.27
C ASN A 96 -3.96 4.07 -11.03
N LYS A 97 -5.09 4.65 -10.62
CA LYS A 97 -5.30 5.32 -9.34
C LYS A 97 -4.78 4.45 -8.19
N LEU A 98 -3.87 5.02 -7.42
CA LEU A 98 -3.12 4.35 -6.38
C LEU A 98 -3.37 5.05 -5.04
N LEU A 99 -3.63 4.28 -3.99
CA LEU A 99 -3.73 4.77 -2.62
C LEU A 99 -2.78 3.98 -1.73
N SER A 100 -1.79 4.65 -1.16
CA SER A 100 -0.93 4.07 -0.14
C SER A 100 -1.46 4.38 1.26
N LEU A 101 -1.64 3.34 2.06
CA LEU A 101 -2.02 3.42 3.47
C LEU A 101 -0.89 2.83 4.31
N ARG A 102 -0.11 3.70 4.96
CA ARG A 102 1.15 3.32 5.60
C ARG A 102 1.25 3.90 7.00
N THR A 103 1.44 3.04 7.99
CA THR A 103 2.08 3.42 9.27
C THR A 103 3.59 3.44 9.09
N MET A 104 4.27 4.48 9.56
CA MET A 104 5.70 4.70 9.36
C MET A 104 6.55 3.82 10.26
N LYS A 105 7.27 2.86 9.67
CA LYS A 105 8.13 1.90 10.39
C LYS A 105 9.54 1.83 9.78
N CYS A 106 9.92 2.83 8.99
CA CYS A 106 11.18 2.89 8.25
C CYS A 106 11.47 4.34 7.85
N ASP A 107 12.74 4.69 7.77
CA ASP A 107 13.30 6.03 7.55
C ASP A 107 13.05 6.65 6.16
N VAL A 108 12.38 5.92 5.25
CA VAL A 108 11.96 6.45 3.95
C VAL A 108 10.61 7.15 4.02
N ALA A 109 10.48 8.30 3.36
CA ALA A 109 9.21 8.99 3.13
C ALA A 109 9.30 9.90 1.91
N ALA A 110 8.14 10.23 1.33
CA ALA A 110 7.99 11.18 0.24
C ALA A 110 6.71 12.00 0.43
N GLY A 111 6.61 13.13 -0.27
CA GLY A 111 5.41 13.96 -0.37
C GLY A 111 5.05 14.74 0.90
N LEU A 112 6.00 14.92 1.83
CA LEU A 112 5.78 15.77 3.00
C LEU A 112 5.91 17.24 2.64
N LEU A 113 5.19 18.11 3.35
CA LEU A 113 5.37 19.56 3.22
C LEU A 113 6.72 19.98 3.84
N PRO A 114 7.35 21.07 3.34
CA PRO A 114 8.49 21.67 4.01
C PRO A 114 8.18 21.97 5.49
N GLY A 115 9.06 21.56 6.41
CA GLY A 115 8.86 21.74 7.85
C GLY A 115 7.99 20.67 8.52
N GLN A 116 7.36 19.75 7.78
CA GLN A 116 6.47 18.74 8.37
C GLN A 116 7.25 17.65 9.08
N ALA A 117 8.37 17.20 8.52
CA ALA A 117 9.23 16.19 9.15
C ALA A 117 9.83 16.72 10.47
N GLU A 118 10.24 17.98 10.49
CA GLU A 118 10.78 18.68 11.65
C GLU A 118 9.73 18.80 12.75
N LYS A 119 8.47 19.08 12.40
CA LYS A 119 7.35 19.07 13.35
C LYS A 119 7.12 17.69 13.95
N CYS A 120 7.17 16.63 13.14
CA CYS A 120 7.05 15.26 13.65
C CYS A 120 8.21 14.89 14.56
N ALA A 121 9.44 15.25 14.19
CA ALA A 121 10.65 15.02 14.99
C ALA A 121 10.63 15.75 16.34
N ALA A 122 10.03 16.95 16.39
CA ALA A 122 9.83 17.69 17.63
C ALA A 122 8.82 17.02 18.58
N ILE A 123 7.86 16.25 18.05
CA ILE A 123 6.90 15.46 18.85
C ILE A 123 7.56 14.18 19.35
N HIS A 124 8.24 13.45 18.46
CA HIS A 124 8.91 12.20 18.79
C HIS A 124 10.21 12.05 17.94
N PRO A 125 11.41 11.97 18.55
CA PRO A 125 12.67 11.90 17.80
C PRO A 125 12.74 10.76 16.76
N ASN A 126 12.16 9.59 17.10
CA ASN A 126 12.10 8.41 16.23
C ASN A 126 10.76 8.25 15.47
N TRP A 127 9.99 9.33 15.28
CA TRP A 127 8.62 9.31 14.72
C TRP A 127 8.42 8.43 13.48
N ILE A 128 9.43 8.34 12.60
CA ILE A 128 9.33 7.66 11.32
C ILE A 128 9.51 6.13 11.40
N ILE A 129 9.96 5.61 12.55
CA ILE A 129 10.22 4.18 12.75
C ILE A 129 9.37 3.51 13.83
N THR A 130 8.61 4.27 14.63
CA THR A 130 7.83 3.71 15.75
C THR A 130 6.50 3.07 15.34
N GLY A 131 5.96 3.43 14.18
CA GLY A 131 4.61 3.03 13.75
C GLY A 131 3.48 3.91 14.28
N GLU A 132 3.79 4.97 15.04
CA GLU A 132 2.81 5.89 15.63
C GLU A 132 2.33 6.96 14.65
N PHE A 133 3.12 7.22 13.62
CA PHE A 133 2.80 8.16 12.54
C PHE A 133 2.35 7.40 11.31
N ALA A 134 1.50 8.02 10.49
CA ALA A 134 0.97 7.40 9.28
C ALA A 134 0.77 8.41 8.15
N THR A 135 0.78 7.89 6.92
CA THR A 135 0.40 8.63 5.71
C THR A 135 -0.71 7.92 4.96
N ILE A 136 -1.55 8.74 4.33
CA ILE A 136 -2.52 8.35 3.30
C ILE A 136 -2.14 9.15 2.07
N GLN A 137 -1.59 8.49 1.04
CA GLN A 137 -1.07 9.17 -0.15
C GLN A 137 -1.75 8.63 -1.39
N PHE A 138 -2.33 9.53 -2.16
CA PHE A 138 -3.00 9.23 -3.41
C PHE A 138 -2.12 9.65 -4.60
N ASP A 139 -2.02 8.79 -5.60
CA ASP A 139 -1.47 9.09 -6.91
C ASP A 139 -2.49 8.69 -7.98
N GLY A 140 -2.72 9.54 -8.95
CA GLY A 140 -3.73 9.33 -9.98
C GLY A 140 -3.83 10.53 -10.91
N PRO A 141 -4.60 10.41 -12.01
CA PRO A 141 -4.79 11.53 -12.92
C PRO A 141 -5.29 12.75 -12.15
N SER A 142 -4.63 13.89 -12.37
CA SER A 142 -5.19 15.18 -11.99
C SER A 142 -6.54 15.28 -12.70
N ASN A 143 -7.63 15.47 -11.96
CA ASN A 143 -8.87 15.90 -12.61
C ASN A 143 -8.51 17.19 -13.36
N ALA A 144 -8.61 17.15 -14.70
CA ALA A 144 -8.53 18.34 -15.53
C ALA A 144 -9.63 19.33 -15.15
#